data_AF-A0A967I5A7-F1
#
_entry.id   AF-A0A967I5A7-F1
#
_cell.length_a   1.000
_cell.length_b   1.000
_cell.length_c   1.000
_cell.angle_alpha   90.00
_cell.angle_beta   90.00
_cell.angle_gamma   90.00
#
_symmetry.space_group_name_H-M   'P 1'
#
loop_
_entity.id
_entity.type
_entity.pdbx_description
1 polymer ?
#
loop_
_entity_poly.entity_id
_entity_poly.type
_entity_poly.pdbx_seq_one_letter_code
_entity_poly.pdbx_strand_id
1 'polypeptide(L)'
;DPNNPNMTALLESSCITGFSGYSDAEVSFWYHMLGTTQMGTLYVDVTTNCTSPSWTNEFSVSGDQGDTWHQANVDLTSYLGGEVKLRFRGVTGSGWSSDIAIDDVLVTAAVTTGVCGDGTVDAGEDCDDGNTNDGDCCSSTCQYESAATVCRAAAGVCDASGLLRRRGHLRRGREADERVPCLGGRLRHRGDCDGVNNDCPADVVEPVTTECRAAAGVCDAADNCDGVSGACPADGKLTSECRASAGICDIAESCDGVNNDCPADAFEPVTTVCRAAAGVCDAADNCDGAG
;
A
#
# COMPACT_ATOMS: atom_id res chain seq x y z
N ASP A 1 57.29 -19.47 -44.13
CA ASP A 1 57.73 -19.88 -42.79
C ASP A 1 56.48 -20.33 -42.04
N PRO A 2 56.30 -21.60 -41.64
CA PRO A 2 55.06 -22.05 -41.02
C PRO A 2 55.01 -21.59 -39.56
N ASN A 3 54.76 -20.29 -39.42
CA ASN A 3 53.99 -19.55 -38.42
C ASN A 3 53.71 -20.22 -37.05
N ASN A 4 54.49 -19.78 -36.05
CA ASN A 4 54.25 -19.78 -34.60
C ASN A 4 53.16 -20.74 -34.06
N PRO A 5 53.51 -21.98 -33.70
CA PRO A 5 52.65 -22.80 -32.83
C PRO A 5 52.33 -22.03 -31.53
N ASN A 6 51.13 -22.20 -30.96
CA ASN A 6 50.67 -21.48 -29.76
C ASN A 6 50.21 -20.02 -29.99
N MET A 7 49.53 -19.74 -31.10
CA MET A 7 48.85 -18.44 -31.30
C MET A 7 47.61 -18.31 -30.41
N THR A 8 47.31 -17.07 -30.01
CA THR A 8 46.10 -16.73 -29.26
C THR A 8 45.19 -15.85 -30.10
N ALA A 9 43.92 -16.23 -30.22
CA ALA A 9 42.84 -15.41 -30.75
C ALA A 9 41.89 -15.02 -29.62
N LEU A 10 41.44 -13.77 -29.61
CA LEU A 10 40.54 -13.21 -28.61
C LEU A 10 39.28 -12.68 -29.29
N LEU A 11 38.12 -13.14 -28.85
CA LEU A 11 36.81 -12.56 -29.17
C LEU A 11 36.21 -12.04 -27.86
N GLU A 12 36.03 -10.73 -27.76
CA GLU A 12 35.48 -10.07 -26.57
C GLU A 12 34.09 -9.51 -26.86
N SER A 13 33.16 -9.71 -25.94
CA SER A 13 31.83 -9.10 -25.99
C SER A 13 31.90 -7.59 -25.73
N SER A 14 30.80 -6.88 -26.02
CA SER A 14 30.54 -5.61 -25.34
C SER A 14 30.36 -5.84 -23.83
N CYS A 15 30.42 -4.76 -23.05
CA CYS A 15 30.00 -4.83 -21.66
C CYS A 15 28.50 -5.16 -21.60
N ILE A 16 28.14 -6.16 -20.81
CA ILE A 16 26.77 -6.59 -20.57
C ILE A 16 26.39 -6.04 -19.20
N THR A 17 25.38 -5.16 -19.17
CA THR A 17 24.90 -4.51 -17.95
C THR A 17 23.49 -4.99 -17.62
N GLY A 18 23.04 -4.74 -16.40
CA GLY A 18 21.66 -5.02 -15.99
C GLY A 18 21.43 -6.44 -15.49
N PHE A 19 22.41 -7.04 -14.81
CA PHE A 19 22.23 -8.32 -14.09
C PHE A 19 21.55 -8.16 -12.72
N SER A 20 20.86 -7.04 -12.47
CA SER A 20 20.04 -6.83 -11.26
C SER A 20 18.65 -7.46 -11.45
N GLY A 21 18.11 -8.12 -10.42
CA GLY A 21 16.76 -8.73 -10.45
C GLY A 21 16.69 -10.10 -11.15
N TYR A 22 17.84 -10.77 -11.30
CA TYR A 22 17.92 -12.14 -11.81
C TYR A 22 18.41 -13.08 -10.70
N SER A 23 17.99 -14.34 -10.72
CA SER A 23 18.41 -15.39 -9.77
C SER A 23 19.52 -16.27 -10.32
N ASP A 24 19.67 -16.31 -11.65
CA ASP A 24 20.61 -17.15 -12.36
C ASP A 24 20.97 -16.47 -13.70
N ALA A 25 22.19 -16.68 -14.16
CA ALA A 25 22.66 -16.27 -15.47
C ALA A 25 23.65 -17.29 -16.03
N GLU A 26 23.63 -17.47 -17.34
CA GLU A 26 24.47 -18.43 -18.04
C GLU A 26 24.88 -17.87 -19.41
N VAL A 27 26.09 -18.21 -19.87
CA VAL A 27 26.43 -18.17 -21.30
C VAL A 27 26.48 -19.60 -21.86
N SER A 28 25.71 -19.83 -22.91
CA SER A 28 25.75 -21.06 -23.70
C SER A 28 26.33 -20.79 -25.08
N PHE A 29 27.03 -21.77 -25.64
CA PHE A 29 27.60 -21.69 -26.99
C PHE A 29 27.93 -23.09 -27.52
N TRP A 30 28.01 -23.21 -28.85
CA TRP A 30 28.49 -24.41 -29.53
C TRP A 30 29.96 -24.25 -29.90
N TYR A 31 30.70 -25.35 -29.86
CA TYR A 31 32.11 -25.40 -30.26
C TYR A 31 32.47 -26.70 -30.98
N HIS A 32 33.49 -26.64 -31.83
CA HIS A 32 34.09 -27.80 -32.50
C HIS A 32 35.61 -27.70 -32.44
N MET A 33 36.23 -28.81 -32.06
CA MET A 33 37.67 -28.95 -31.85
C MET A 33 38.11 -30.34 -32.27
N LEU A 34 38.43 -30.50 -33.55
CA LEU A 34 38.99 -31.73 -34.13
C LEU A 34 40.46 -31.53 -34.44
N GLY A 35 41.32 -32.36 -33.86
CA GLY A 35 42.76 -32.24 -34.09
C GLY A 35 43.54 -33.50 -33.76
N THR A 36 44.87 -33.37 -33.77
CA THR A 36 45.76 -34.44 -33.28
C THR A 36 46.08 -34.22 -31.79
N THR A 37 47.08 -34.92 -31.26
CA THR A 37 47.58 -34.74 -29.89
C THR A 37 48.10 -33.33 -29.58
N GLN A 38 48.19 -32.45 -30.59
CA GLN A 38 48.62 -31.07 -30.48
C GLN A 38 47.45 -30.08 -30.72
N MET A 39 46.22 -30.53 -30.50
CA MET A 39 45.04 -29.67 -30.48
C MET A 39 45.16 -28.64 -29.35
N GLY A 40 44.66 -27.44 -29.60
CA GLY A 40 44.73 -26.30 -28.71
C GLY A 40 43.79 -26.35 -27.51
N THR A 41 43.54 -25.17 -26.94
CA THR A 41 42.63 -24.96 -25.81
C THR A 41 41.69 -23.79 -26.09
N LEU A 42 40.41 -23.98 -25.84
CA LEU A 42 39.41 -22.93 -25.80
C LEU A 42 39.15 -22.54 -24.34
N TYR A 43 39.08 -21.24 -24.06
CA TYR A 43 38.76 -20.67 -22.75
C TYR A 43 37.56 -19.71 -22.86
N VAL A 44 36.74 -19.65 -21.81
CA VAL A 44 35.85 -18.51 -21.55
C VAL A 44 36.35 -17.80 -20.30
N ASP A 45 36.74 -16.55 -20.48
CA ASP A 45 37.16 -15.68 -19.40
C ASP A 45 36.08 -14.60 -19.15
N VAL A 46 35.87 -14.25 -17.88
CA VAL A 46 34.88 -13.28 -17.41
C VAL A 46 35.58 -12.16 -16.64
N THR A 47 35.09 -10.93 -16.75
CA THR A 47 35.50 -9.81 -15.89
C THR A 47 34.30 -8.99 -15.44
N THR A 48 34.37 -8.43 -14.22
CA THR A 48 33.38 -7.51 -13.66
C THR A 48 33.79 -6.04 -13.74
N ASN A 49 34.90 -5.73 -14.41
CA ASN A 49 35.33 -4.36 -14.69
C ASN A 49 35.53 -4.21 -16.19
N CYS A 50 34.51 -3.72 -16.88
CA CYS A 50 34.53 -3.57 -18.32
C CYS A 50 35.54 -2.51 -18.81
N THR A 51 35.89 -1.55 -17.95
CA THR A 51 36.80 -0.43 -18.28
C THR A 51 38.27 -0.78 -18.10
N SER A 52 38.59 -1.60 -17.10
CA SER A 52 39.92 -2.13 -16.83
C SER A 52 39.82 -3.63 -16.53
N PRO A 53 39.68 -4.46 -17.59
CA PRO A 53 39.43 -5.89 -17.44
C PRO A 53 40.51 -6.63 -16.65
N SER A 54 40.09 -7.20 -15.53
CA SER A 54 40.82 -8.28 -14.84
C SER A 54 40.06 -9.58 -15.06
N TRP A 55 40.70 -10.54 -15.72
CA TRP A 55 40.02 -11.72 -16.26
C TRP A 55 40.12 -12.92 -15.32
N THR A 56 38.99 -13.54 -15.03
CA THR A 56 38.86 -14.84 -14.36
C THR A 56 38.51 -15.89 -15.40
N ASN A 57 39.11 -17.08 -15.34
CA ASN A 57 38.75 -18.17 -16.25
C ASN A 57 37.62 -19.01 -15.64
N GLU A 58 36.48 -19.09 -16.33
CA GLU A 58 35.32 -19.86 -15.89
C GLU A 58 35.17 -21.18 -16.63
N PHE A 59 35.72 -21.28 -17.83
CA PHE A 59 35.68 -22.50 -18.63
C PHE A 59 36.98 -22.70 -19.39
N SER A 60 37.40 -23.97 -19.50
CA SER A 60 38.45 -24.37 -20.41
C SER A 60 38.25 -25.79 -20.93
N VAL A 61 38.55 -26.00 -22.21
CA VAL A 61 38.58 -27.33 -22.85
C VAL A 61 39.79 -27.43 -23.76
N SER A 62 40.55 -28.51 -23.61
CA SER A 62 41.82 -28.74 -24.31
C SER A 62 41.81 -30.06 -25.05
N GLY A 63 42.57 -30.13 -26.14
CA GLY A 63 42.76 -31.38 -26.86
C GLY A 63 41.57 -31.73 -27.75
N ASP A 64 41.71 -32.81 -28.52
CA ASP A 64 40.72 -33.27 -29.49
C ASP A 64 39.40 -33.65 -28.80
N GLN A 65 38.29 -33.09 -29.27
CA GLN A 65 36.93 -33.35 -28.80
C GLN A 65 36.16 -34.24 -29.78
N GLY A 66 36.79 -34.65 -30.89
CA GLY A 66 36.17 -35.44 -31.95
C GLY A 66 35.41 -34.59 -32.97
N ASP A 67 34.94 -35.26 -34.03
CA ASP A 67 34.31 -34.62 -35.18
C ASP A 67 32.79 -34.42 -35.00
N THR A 68 32.41 -33.75 -33.91
CA THR A 68 31.04 -33.35 -33.63
C THR A 68 31.02 -31.98 -32.96
N TRP A 69 29.98 -31.21 -33.20
CA TRP A 69 29.72 -29.99 -32.42
C TRP A 69 29.31 -30.36 -31.00
N HIS A 70 29.90 -29.68 -30.03
CA HIS A 70 29.60 -29.82 -28.61
C HIS A 70 29.02 -28.52 -28.08
N GLN A 71 28.14 -28.59 -27.09
CA GLN A 71 27.60 -27.41 -26.42
C GLN A 71 28.29 -27.26 -25.05
N ALA A 72 28.60 -26.01 -24.69
CA ALA A 72 29.07 -25.66 -23.36
C ALA A 72 28.12 -24.63 -22.72
N ASN A 73 27.99 -24.75 -21.41
CA ASN A 73 27.16 -23.92 -20.55
C ASN A 73 28.06 -23.43 -19.41
N VAL A 74 28.19 -22.11 -19.25
CA VAL A 74 29.03 -21.49 -18.23
C VAL A 74 28.16 -20.65 -17.31
N ASP A 75 28.09 -21.06 -16.05
CA ASP A 75 27.34 -20.38 -15.00
C ASP A 75 27.97 -19.01 -14.69
N LEU A 76 27.14 -17.97 -14.71
CA LEU A 76 27.48 -16.59 -14.43
C LEU A 76 26.77 -16.05 -13.17
N THR A 77 26.07 -16.88 -12.41
CA THR A 77 25.27 -16.50 -11.23
C THR A 77 26.09 -15.74 -10.18
N SER A 78 27.38 -16.07 -10.04
CA SER A 78 28.28 -15.37 -9.11
C SER A 78 28.59 -13.92 -9.49
N TYR A 79 28.21 -13.51 -10.71
CA TYR A 79 28.45 -12.20 -11.29
C TYR A 79 27.19 -11.31 -11.36
N LEU A 80 26.07 -11.77 -10.78
CA LEU A 80 24.81 -11.03 -10.74
C LEU A 80 24.94 -9.69 -9.99
N GLY A 81 24.06 -8.74 -10.32
CA GLY A 81 24.00 -7.41 -9.69
C GLY A 81 25.02 -6.39 -10.19
N GLY A 82 25.91 -6.75 -11.13
CA GLY A 82 26.94 -5.87 -11.68
C GLY A 82 26.95 -5.74 -13.20
N GLU A 83 28.14 -5.47 -13.73
CA GLU A 83 28.45 -5.54 -15.14
C GLU A 83 29.38 -6.72 -15.42
N VAL A 84 29.28 -7.33 -16.59
CA VAL A 84 30.20 -8.40 -17.02
C VAL A 84 30.67 -8.18 -18.45
N LYS A 85 31.88 -8.65 -18.75
CA LYS A 85 32.38 -8.77 -20.12
C LYS A 85 32.93 -10.18 -20.31
N LEU A 86 32.56 -10.82 -21.41
CA LEU A 86 33.00 -12.16 -21.77
C LEU A 86 34.14 -12.10 -22.78
N ARG A 87 35.10 -13.01 -22.66
CA ARG A 87 36.16 -13.22 -23.64
C ARG A 87 36.32 -14.69 -23.95
N PHE A 88 36.07 -15.04 -25.20
CA PHE A 88 36.48 -16.32 -25.77
C PHE A 88 37.94 -16.20 -26.17
N ARG A 89 38.79 -17.04 -25.58
CA ARG A 89 40.22 -17.06 -25.85
C ARG A 89 40.58 -18.44 -26.42
N GLY A 90 40.86 -18.49 -27.71
CA GLY A 90 41.34 -19.69 -28.39
C GLY A 90 42.86 -19.68 -28.45
N VAL A 91 43.50 -20.72 -27.94
CA VAL A 91 44.96 -20.93 -28.05
C VAL A 91 45.19 -22.14 -28.94
N THR A 92 45.64 -21.95 -30.17
CA THR A 92 46.03 -23.06 -31.05
C THR A 92 47.18 -23.83 -30.40
N GLY A 93 47.23 -25.15 -30.50
CA GLY A 93 48.40 -25.93 -30.13
C GLY A 93 49.52 -25.86 -31.19
N SER A 94 50.43 -26.84 -31.16
CA SER A 94 51.61 -26.84 -32.03
C SER A 94 51.47 -27.60 -33.35
N GLY A 95 50.32 -28.24 -33.55
CA GLY A 95 50.00 -28.99 -34.77
C GLY A 95 49.32 -28.13 -35.84
N TRP A 96 49.25 -28.66 -37.05
CA TRP A 96 48.58 -28.01 -38.20
C TRP A 96 47.05 -28.14 -38.16
N SER A 97 46.52 -29.12 -37.42
CA SER A 97 45.07 -29.33 -37.25
C SER A 97 44.58 -28.70 -35.95
N SER A 98 45.05 -27.48 -35.64
CA SER A 98 44.80 -26.84 -34.35
C SER A 98 43.64 -25.84 -34.31
N ASP A 99 42.71 -25.96 -35.26
CA ASP A 99 41.62 -25.03 -35.47
C ASP A 99 40.49 -25.23 -34.44
N ILE A 100 39.88 -24.12 -34.03
CA ILE A 100 38.78 -24.08 -33.07
C ILE A 100 37.66 -23.26 -33.70
N ALA A 101 36.45 -23.81 -33.73
CA ALA A 101 35.25 -23.09 -34.16
C ALA A 101 34.29 -22.94 -32.99
N ILE A 102 33.59 -21.80 -32.94
CA ILE A 102 32.49 -21.53 -32.01
C ILE A 102 31.31 -20.96 -32.79
N ASP A 103 30.08 -21.22 -32.33
CA ASP A 103 28.86 -20.66 -32.90
C ASP A 103 27.75 -20.55 -31.83
N ASP A 104 26.65 -19.88 -32.16
CA ASP A 104 25.43 -19.82 -31.35
C ASP A 104 25.67 -19.39 -29.89
N VAL A 105 26.47 -18.32 -29.72
CA VAL A 105 26.74 -17.73 -28.41
C VAL A 105 25.50 -16.98 -27.90
N LEU A 106 24.93 -17.45 -26.80
CA LEU A 106 23.74 -16.89 -26.17
C LEU A 106 23.97 -16.69 -24.67
N VAL A 107 23.72 -15.47 -24.20
CA VAL A 107 23.65 -15.17 -22.76
C VAL A 107 22.17 -15.17 -22.36
N THR A 108 21.82 -15.99 -21.38
CA THR A 108 20.47 -16.08 -20.80
C THR A 108 20.53 -15.76 -19.31
N ALA A 109 19.49 -15.12 -18.80
CA ALA A 109 19.31 -14.91 -17.37
C ALA A 109 17.88 -15.25 -16.99
N ALA A 110 17.70 -15.87 -15.82
CA ALA A 110 16.40 -16.18 -15.26
C ALA A 110 16.09 -15.16 -14.15
N VAL A 111 14.93 -14.53 -14.24
CA VAL A 111 14.46 -13.58 -13.24
C VAL A 111 14.26 -14.35 -11.92
N THR A 112 14.62 -13.75 -10.78
CA THR A 112 14.08 -14.23 -9.50
C THR A 112 12.57 -14.24 -9.64
N THR A 113 11.91 -15.38 -9.46
CA THR A 113 10.47 -15.32 -9.20
C THR A 113 10.33 -14.51 -7.92
N GLY A 114 9.82 -13.28 -8.02
CA GLY A 114 9.60 -12.40 -6.87
C GLY A 114 8.94 -13.18 -5.75
N VAL A 115 9.49 -13.05 -4.55
CA VAL A 115 8.94 -13.71 -3.38
C VAL A 115 7.93 -12.76 -2.79
N CYS A 116 6.68 -12.99 -3.16
CA CYS A 116 5.61 -12.14 -2.66
C CYS A 116 5.58 -12.09 -1.13
N GLY A 117 5.64 -10.87 -0.60
CA GLY A 117 5.61 -10.54 0.81
C GLY A 117 6.99 -10.45 1.47
N ASP A 118 8.06 -10.17 0.71
CA ASP A 118 9.41 -10.00 1.27
C ASP A 118 9.77 -8.54 1.57
N GLY A 119 8.90 -7.60 1.19
CA GLY A 119 9.03 -6.16 1.39
C GLY A 119 9.68 -5.43 0.23
N THR A 120 9.96 -6.10 -0.89
CA THR A 120 10.54 -5.50 -2.09
C THR A 120 9.75 -5.87 -3.34
N VAL A 121 9.39 -4.87 -4.16
CA VAL A 121 8.69 -5.14 -5.42
C VAL A 121 9.67 -5.69 -6.45
N ASP A 122 9.57 -6.99 -6.71
CA ASP A 122 10.41 -7.74 -7.64
C ASP A 122 9.79 -7.85 -9.04
N ALA A 123 10.59 -8.37 -9.97
CA ALA A 123 10.14 -8.59 -11.33
C ALA A 123 9.06 -9.71 -11.39
N GLY A 124 7.85 -9.33 -11.79
CA GLY A 124 6.67 -10.20 -11.80
C GLY A 124 5.60 -9.79 -10.79
N GLU A 125 5.90 -8.83 -9.93
CA GLU A 125 4.99 -8.28 -8.93
C GLU A 125 4.51 -6.88 -9.35
N ASP A 126 3.25 -6.57 -9.04
CA ASP A 126 2.71 -5.22 -9.16
C ASP A 126 2.86 -4.44 -7.83
N CYS A 127 2.94 -5.15 -6.70
CA CYS A 127 3.03 -4.62 -5.34
C CYS A 127 3.74 -5.62 -4.42
N ASP A 128 4.25 -5.16 -3.27
CA ASP A 128 4.74 -6.02 -2.18
C ASP A 128 4.66 -5.23 -0.86
N ASP A 129 3.85 -5.68 0.08
CA ASP A 129 3.60 -5.04 1.38
C ASP A 129 4.29 -5.77 2.56
N GLY A 130 5.24 -6.66 2.25
CA GLY A 130 5.97 -7.44 3.24
C GLY A 130 5.17 -8.57 3.88
N ASN A 131 4.02 -8.95 3.31
CA ASN A 131 3.27 -10.12 3.73
C ASN A 131 2.47 -10.76 2.57
N THR A 132 1.63 -11.77 2.88
CA THR A 132 0.83 -12.50 1.88
C THR A 132 -0.66 -12.57 2.26
N ASN A 133 -1.10 -11.62 3.08
CA ASN A 133 -2.50 -11.50 3.42
C ASN A 133 -3.24 -10.89 2.24
N ASP A 134 -4.52 -11.23 2.09
CA ASP A 134 -5.43 -10.49 1.23
C ASP A 134 -6.18 -9.46 2.07
N GLY A 135 -6.65 -8.39 1.45
CA GLY A 135 -7.45 -7.35 2.09
C GLY A 135 -6.62 -6.25 2.74
N ASP A 136 -5.39 -6.00 2.31
CA ASP A 136 -4.53 -4.88 2.74
C ASP A 136 -4.00 -4.06 1.54
N CYS A 137 -4.56 -4.29 0.35
CA CYS A 137 -4.26 -3.65 -0.94
C CYS A 137 -3.14 -4.28 -1.77
N CYS A 138 -2.44 -5.28 -1.22
CA CYS A 138 -1.59 -6.17 -1.99
C CYS A 138 -2.01 -7.61 -1.78
N SER A 139 -2.43 -8.30 -2.84
CA SER A 139 -2.88 -9.69 -2.68
C SER A 139 -1.73 -10.63 -2.31
N SER A 140 -2.07 -11.84 -1.86
CA SER A 140 -1.12 -12.95 -1.62
C SER A 140 -0.32 -13.39 -2.86
N THR A 141 -0.59 -12.79 -4.02
CA THR A 141 0.10 -13.04 -5.30
C THR A 141 0.79 -11.79 -5.85
N CYS A 142 0.92 -10.75 -5.02
CA CYS A 142 1.62 -9.51 -5.34
C CYS A 142 1.04 -8.82 -6.58
N GLN A 143 -0.29 -8.78 -6.59
CA GLN A 143 -1.12 -8.03 -7.52
C GLN A 143 -1.90 -7.01 -6.70
N TYR A 144 -2.04 -5.78 -7.20
CA TYR A 144 -2.88 -4.78 -6.56
C TYR A 144 -4.31 -5.30 -6.41
N GLU A 145 -4.84 -5.17 -5.20
CA GLU A 145 -6.22 -5.57 -4.97
C GLU A 145 -7.19 -4.57 -5.59
N SER A 146 -8.39 -5.05 -5.96
CA SER A 146 -9.37 -4.20 -6.63
C SER A 146 -9.75 -2.97 -5.81
N ALA A 147 -10.15 -1.88 -6.48
CA ALA A 147 -10.71 -0.70 -5.80
C ALA A 147 -12.10 -0.92 -5.14
N ALA A 148 -12.49 -2.18 -4.95
CA ALA A 148 -13.66 -2.60 -4.17
C ALA A 148 -13.25 -3.45 -2.96
N THR A 149 -11.95 -3.74 -2.81
CA THR A 149 -11.41 -4.44 -1.67
C THR A 149 -11.35 -3.49 -0.48
N VAL A 150 -11.95 -3.93 0.61
CA VAL A 150 -12.04 -3.18 1.86
C VAL A 150 -10.82 -3.54 2.69
N CYS A 151 -9.85 -2.63 2.79
CA CYS A 151 -8.66 -2.87 3.62
C CYS A 151 -8.79 -2.38 5.06
N ARG A 152 -9.82 -1.56 5.32
CA ARG A 152 -10.25 -1.17 6.66
C ARG A 152 -11.77 -1.11 6.75
N ALA A 153 -12.32 -1.62 7.84
CA ALA A 153 -13.74 -1.45 8.13
C ALA A 153 -14.04 -0.01 8.59
N ALA A 154 -15.18 0.54 8.14
CA ALA A 154 -15.60 1.88 8.56
C ALA A 154 -15.81 1.94 10.09
N ALA A 155 -15.20 2.93 10.75
CA ALA A 155 -15.25 3.04 12.21
C ALA A 155 -16.59 3.57 12.75
N GLY A 156 -17.37 4.26 11.91
CA GLY A 156 -18.67 4.83 12.29
C GLY A 156 -19.20 5.85 11.30
N VAL A 157 -20.15 6.67 11.73
CA VAL A 157 -20.79 7.70 10.89
C VAL A 157 -19.89 8.90 10.59
N CYS A 158 -18.84 9.12 11.39
CA CYS A 158 -17.85 10.17 11.18
C CYS A 158 -16.70 9.72 10.28
N ASP A 159 -16.68 8.45 9.89
CA ASP A 159 -15.75 7.93 8.90
C ASP A 159 -16.24 8.31 7.50
N ALA A 160 -15.48 9.16 6.81
CA ALA A 160 -15.90 9.73 5.54
C ALA A 160 -15.97 8.64 4.47
N SER A 161 -17.20 8.21 4.18
CA SER A 161 -17.47 7.41 3.00
C SER A 161 -17.30 8.30 1.76
N GLY A 162 -16.42 7.90 0.85
CA GLY A 162 -16.19 8.60 -0.40
C GLY A 162 -17.46 8.57 -1.26
N LEU A 163 -18.28 9.62 -1.18
CA LEU A 163 -19.37 9.87 -2.11
C LEU A 163 -18.78 10.06 -3.51
N LEU A 164 -18.70 8.97 -4.28
CA LEU A 164 -18.44 9.05 -5.71
C LEU A 164 -19.59 9.83 -6.33
N ARG A 165 -19.38 11.13 -6.57
CA ARG A 165 -20.26 11.92 -7.43
C ARG A 165 -20.23 11.26 -8.81
N ARG A 166 -21.27 10.52 -9.16
CA ARG A 166 -21.49 10.15 -10.56
C ARG A 166 -21.54 11.45 -11.34
N ARG A 167 -20.63 11.64 -12.30
CA ARG A 167 -20.77 12.63 -13.37
C ARG A 167 -21.99 12.21 -14.22
N GLY A 168 -23.18 12.52 -13.73
CA GLY A 168 -24.46 12.25 -14.38
C GLY A 168 -25.27 13.53 -14.37
N HIS A 169 -25.51 14.07 -15.56
CA HIS A 169 -26.35 15.23 -15.86
C HIS A 169 -27.51 15.47 -14.86
N LEU A 170 -27.45 16.60 -14.15
CA LEU A 170 -28.59 17.18 -13.44
C LEU A 170 -29.69 17.51 -14.47
N ARG A 171 -30.78 16.73 -14.48
CA ARG A 171 -32.06 17.24 -14.97
C ARG A 171 -32.65 18.11 -13.85
N ARG A 172 -32.88 19.38 -14.17
CA ARG A 172 -33.41 20.40 -13.25
C ARG A 172 -34.71 19.92 -12.58
N GLY A 173 -34.82 20.09 -11.26
CA GLY A 173 -36.12 20.32 -10.63
C GLY A 173 -36.59 19.40 -9.49
N ARG A 174 -35.72 18.77 -8.70
CA ARG A 174 -36.09 18.35 -7.34
C ARG A 174 -34.98 18.68 -6.36
N GLU A 175 -35.36 19.29 -5.25
CA GLU A 175 -34.52 19.58 -4.10
C GLU A 175 -33.80 18.30 -3.67
N ALA A 176 -32.52 18.45 -3.35
CA ALA A 176 -31.71 17.38 -2.81
C ALA A 176 -32.25 17.03 -1.42
N ASP A 177 -32.99 15.94 -1.34
CA ASP A 177 -33.25 15.25 -0.09
C ASP A 177 -31.92 14.67 0.40
N GLU A 178 -31.39 15.28 1.45
CA GLU A 178 -30.19 14.81 2.14
C GLU A 178 -30.44 13.42 2.73
N ARG A 179 -29.49 12.49 2.52
CA ARG A 179 -29.42 11.15 3.15
C ARG A 179 -30.37 10.06 2.62
N VAL A 180 -30.49 9.91 1.29
CA VAL A 180 -30.95 8.61 0.73
C VAL A 180 -29.74 7.67 0.58
N PRO A 181 -29.61 6.58 1.36
CA PRO A 181 -28.61 5.57 1.09
C PRO A 181 -28.95 4.94 -0.26
N CYS A 182 -28.02 4.97 -1.20
CA CYS A 182 -28.20 4.35 -2.51
C CYS A 182 -28.58 2.87 -2.33
N LEU A 183 -29.86 2.56 -2.51
CA LEU A 183 -30.35 1.19 -2.69
C LEU A 183 -29.65 0.59 -3.91
N GLY A 184 -28.62 -0.22 -3.66
CA GLY A 184 -27.98 -1.08 -4.66
C GLY A 184 -26.55 -0.73 -5.09
N GLY A 185 -25.89 0.28 -4.50
CA GLY A 185 -24.46 0.53 -4.70
C GLY A 185 -23.76 0.67 -3.35
N ARG A 186 -22.86 -0.26 -3.01
CA ARG A 186 -22.02 -0.14 -1.80
C ARG A 186 -21.32 1.21 -1.86
N LEU A 187 -21.58 2.07 -0.88
CA LEU A 187 -20.80 3.28 -0.65
C LEU A 187 -19.35 2.82 -0.50
N ARG A 188 -18.43 3.35 -1.33
CA ARG A 188 -17.01 3.05 -1.16
C ARG A 188 -16.53 3.86 0.03
N HIS A 189 -16.08 3.16 1.05
CA HIS A 189 -15.40 3.81 2.16
C HIS A 189 -14.07 4.34 1.59
N ARG A 190 -13.65 5.55 1.99
CA ARG A 190 -12.38 6.10 1.51
C ARG A 190 -11.15 5.35 2.08
N GLY A 191 -11.37 4.35 2.94
CA GLY A 191 -10.41 3.33 3.38
C GLY A 191 -10.48 2.01 2.59
N ASP A 192 -11.11 2.00 1.41
CA ASP A 192 -10.98 0.91 0.43
C ASP A 192 -9.69 1.09 -0.39
N CYS A 193 -9.14 0.01 -0.93
CA CYS A 193 -8.01 0.07 -1.86
C CYS A 193 -8.32 0.97 -3.07
N ASP A 194 -7.30 1.58 -3.66
CA ASP A 194 -7.46 2.40 -4.88
C ASP A 194 -7.18 1.62 -6.17
N GLY A 195 -6.65 0.40 -6.05
CA GLY A 195 -6.31 -0.51 -7.14
C GLY A 195 -5.01 -0.17 -7.87
N VAL A 196 -4.19 0.73 -7.32
CA VAL A 196 -2.91 1.16 -7.90
C VAL A 196 -1.82 1.41 -6.85
N ASN A 197 -2.15 1.35 -5.57
CA ASN A 197 -1.22 1.54 -4.47
C ASN A 197 -1.26 0.36 -3.49
N ASN A 198 -0.10 0.14 -2.88
CA ASN A 198 0.18 -0.94 -1.93
C ASN A 198 -0.37 -0.65 -0.53
N ASP A 199 -0.50 0.63 -0.17
CA ASP A 199 -0.94 1.04 1.15
C ASP A 199 -2.46 1.20 1.22
N CYS A 200 -3.06 0.67 2.28
CA CYS A 200 -4.43 1.01 2.65
C CYS A 200 -4.56 2.53 2.88
N PRO A 201 -5.46 3.25 2.17
CA PRO A 201 -5.54 4.69 2.29
C PRO A 201 -5.83 5.16 3.72
N ALA A 202 -5.14 6.24 4.11
CA ALA A 202 -5.34 6.88 5.41
C ALA A 202 -6.80 7.30 5.60
N ASP A 203 -7.23 7.29 6.86
CA ASP A 203 -8.60 7.65 7.19
C ASP A 203 -8.91 9.11 6.86
N VAL A 204 -10.08 9.31 6.27
CA VAL A 204 -10.61 10.64 6.07
C VAL A 204 -11.79 10.73 6.99
N VAL A 205 -11.69 11.60 7.98
CA VAL A 205 -12.74 11.83 8.96
C VAL A 205 -13.57 13.04 8.56
N GLU A 206 -14.87 12.98 8.86
CA GLU A 206 -15.79 14.09 8.66
C GLU A 206 -15.38 15.30 9.54
N PRO A 207 -15.52 16.54 9.06
CA PRO A 207 -15.11 17.72 9.79
C PRO A 207 -15.94 17.94 11.06
N VAL A 208 -15.43 18.80 11.96
CA VAL A 208 -16.09 19.15 13.23
C VAL A 208 -17.49 19.77 13.11
N THR A 209 -17.89 20.12 11.89
CA THR A 209 -19.22 20.65 11.58
C THR A 209 -20.24 19.59 11.22
N THR A 210 -19.81 18.34 11.02
CA THR A 210 -20.70 17.24 10.65
C THR A 210 -21.40 16.72 11.90
N GLU A 211 -22.71 16.98 11.98
CA GLU A 211 -23.58 16.39 13.00
C GLU A 211 -23.69 14.87 12.78
N CYS A 212 -23.25 14.10 13.76
CA CYS A 212 -23.29 12.64 13.75
C CYS A 212 -24.45 12.08 14.57
N ARG A 213 -24.98 12.86 15.51
CA ARG A 213 -26.20 12.55 16.25
C ARG A 213 -26.99 13.84 16.53
N ALA A 214 -28.25 13.85 16.14
CA ALA A 214 -29.16 14.95 16.46
C ALA A 214 -29.57 14.94 17.93
N ALA A 215 -29.88 16.12 18.47
CA ALA A 215 -30.48 16.27 19.80
C ALA A 215 -31.86 15.59 19.86
N ALA A 216 -32.09 14.83 20.93
CA ALA A 216 -33.30 14.08 21.23
C ALA A 216 -34.15 14.71 22.34
N GLY A 217 -33.82 15.93 22.80
CA GLY A 217 -34.57 16.69 23.79
C GLY A 217 -33.93 18.05 24.09
N VAL A 218 -34.58 18.89 24.90
CA VAL A 218 -34.10 20.25 25.22
C VAL A 218 -32.82 20.27 26.06
N CYS A 219 -32.53 19.18 26.76
CA CYS A 219 -31.32 18.99 27.56
C CYS A 219 -30.27 18.11 26.87
N ASP A 220 -30.52 17.73 25.62
CA ASP A 220 -29.63 16.93 24.82
C ASP A 220 -28.87 17.82 23.83
N ALA A 221 -27.54 17.75 23.84
CA ALA A 221 -26.75 18.42 22.82
C ALA A 221 -26.83 17.61 21.53
N ALA A 222 -26.75 18.25 20.36
CA ALA A 222 -26.38 17.53 19.15
C ALA A 222 -24.88 17.23 19.20
N ASP A 223 -24.48 16.03 18.76
CA ASP A 223 -23.07 15.66 18.70
C ASP A 223 -22.55 15.84 17.29
N ASN A 224 -21.40 16.49 17.21
CA ASN A 224 -20.66 16.65 15.98
C ASN A 224 -19.42 15.76 16.01
N CYS A 225 -18.98 15.33 14.84
CA CYS A 225 -17.68 14.68 14.68
C CYS A 225 -16.57 15.56 15.28
N ASP A 226 -15.48 14.95 15.74
CA ASP A 226 -14.34 15.67 16.33
C ASP A 226 -13.26 16.02 15.29
N GLY A 227 -13.44 15.58 14.04
CA GLY A 227 -12.44 15.73 12.98
C GLY A 227 -11.18 14.90 13.19
N VAL A 228 -11.24 13.87 14.05
CA VAL A 228 -10.11 12.99 14.40
C VAL A 228 -10.52 11.51 14.37
N SER A 229 -11.68 11.18 14.91
CA SER A 229 -12.23 9.82 15.02
C SER A 229 -13.32 9.58 13.98
N GLY A 230 -13.34 8.36 13.41
CA GLY A 230 -14.45 7.90 12.56
C GLY A 230 -15.73 7.57 13.34
N ALA A 231 -15.67 7.56 14.69
CA ALA A 231 -16.84 7.39 15.55
C ALA A 231 -17.42 8.74 15.99
N CYS A 232 -18.75 8.79 16.17
CA CYS A 232 -19.40 9.93 16.83
C CYS A 232 -18.95 9.99 18.30
N PRO A 233 -18.70 11.18 18.87
CA PRO A 233 -18.36 11.33 20.29
C PRO A 233 -19.42 10.75 21.23
N ALA A 234 -19.07 10.67 22.51
CA ALA A 234 -20.03 10.31 23.54
C ALA A 234 -21.18 11.31 23.60
N ASP A 235 -22.37 10.77 23.85
CA ASP A 235 -23.63 11.51 23.90
C ASP A 235 -23.58 12.71 24.87
N GLY A 236 -23.57 13.92 24.30
CA GLY A 236 -23.46 15.18 25.04
C GLY A 236 -24.77 15.60 25.71
N LYS A 237 -24.69 15.94 27.01
CA LYS A 237 -25.82 16.48 27.78
C LYS A 237 -25.55 17.92 28.21
N LEU A 238 -26.59 18.74 28.19
CA LEU A 238 -26.51 20.14 28.61
C LEU A 238 -26.65 20.26 30.13
N THR A 239 -26.22 21.40 30.67
CA THR A 239 -26.44 21.82 32.07
C THR A 239 -27.08 23.21 32.17
N SER A 240 -27.53 23.75 31.03
CA SER A 240 -28.18 25.04 30.95
C SER A 240 -29.59 25.02 31.52
N GLU A 241 -30.09 26.20 31.89
CA GLU A 241 -31.51 26.39 32.17
C GLU A 241 -32.34 25.94 30.96
N CYS A 242 -33.23 24.98 31.18
CA CYS A 242 -34.13 24.44 30.16
C CYS A 242 -35.54 24.99 30.29
N ARG A 243 -35.91 25.50 31.46
CA ARG A 243 -37.14 26.23 31.69
C ARG A 243 -36.90 27.37 32.68
N ALA A 244 -37.28 28.57 32.28
CA ALA A 244 -37.25 29.74 33.14
C ALA A 244 -38.42 29.70 34.13
N SER A 245 -38.20 30.30 35.31
CA SER A 245 -39.26 30.51 36.31
C SER A 245 -40.38 31.41 35.74
N ALA A 246 -41.62 30.96 35.87
CA ALA A 246 -42.86 31.63 35.50
C ALA A 246 -43.42 32.54 36.62
N GLY A 247 -42.66 32.80 37.68
CA GLY A 247 -43.08 33.69 38.76
C GLY A 247 -42.34 33.42 40.07
N ILE A 248 -42.60 34.24 41.10
CA ILE A 248 -41.93 34.12 42.40
C ILE A 248 -42.17 32.77 43.12
N CYS A 249 -43.20 32.01 42.71
CA CYS A 249 -43.53 30.69 43.27
C CYS A 249 -43.06 29.50 42.42
N ASP A 250 -42.31 29.78 41.36
CA ASP A 250 -41.88 28.79 40.39
C ASP A 250 -40.35 28.74 40.32
N ILE A 251 -39.76 27.55 40.32
CA ILE A 251 -38.32 27.34 40.33
C ILE A 251 -37.85 27.05 38.92
N ALA A 252 -36.91 27.84 38.38
CA ALA A 252 -36.31 27.52 37.08
C ALA A 252 -35.54 26.18 37.11
N GLU A 253 -35.74 25.32 36.12
CA GLU A 253 -35.02 24.05 36.00
C GLU A 253 -33.84 24.17 35.06
N SER A 254 -32.77 23.49 35.47
CA SER A 254 -31.58 23.29 34.68
C SER A 254 -31.43 21.82 34.34
N CYS A 255 -30.89 21.56 33.15
CA CYS A 255 -30.52 20.22 32.75
C CYS A 255 -29.52 19.62 33.75
N ASP A 256 -29.66 18.32 34.01
CA ASP A 256 -28.89 17.61 35.03
C ASP A 256 -27.55 17.05 34.51
N GLY A 257 -27.26 17.25 33.22
CA GLY A 257 -26.09 16.68 32.55
C GLY A 257 -26.19 15.17 32.31
N VAL A 258 -27.39 14.58 32.43
CA VAL A 258 -27.61 13.13 32.30
C VAL A 258 -28.78 12.81 31.37
N ASN A 259 -29.92 13.47 31.54
CA ASN A 259 -31.16 13.19 30.81
C ASN A 259 -31.36 14.12 29.60
N ASN A 260 -32.05 13.61 28.58
CA ASN A 260 -32.36 14.38 27.35
C ASN A 260 -33.41 15.46 27.57
N ASP A 261 -34.28 15.25 28.56
CA ASP A 261 -35.41 16.12 28.85
C ASP A 261 -35.12 17.00 30.07
N CYS A 262 -35.78 18.16 30.10
CA CYS A 262 -35.77 19.04 31.26
C CYS A 262 -36.39 18.31 32.47
N PRO A 263 -35.86 18.49 33.70
CA PRO A 263 -36.51 17.99 34.90
C PRO A 263 -37.97 18.43 35.01
N ALA A 264 -38.76 17.68 35.79
CA ALA A 264 -40.15 18.04 36.03
C ALA A 264 -40.26 19.40 36.72
N ASP A 265 -41.32 20.14 36.35
CA ASP A 265 -41.65 21.47 36.87
C ASP A 265 -41.70 21.48 38.41
N ALA A 266 -40.85 22.30 39.03
CA ALA A 266 -40.65 22.39 40.46
C ALA A 266 -41.11 23.76 40.98
N PHE A 267 -41.86 23.73 42.08
CA PHE A 267 -42.43 24.93 42.67
C PHE A 267 -41.81 25.23 44.03
N GLU A 268 -41.77 26.52 44.38
CA GLU A 268 -41.35 26.99 45.70
C GLU A 268 -42.28 26.38 46.78
N PRO A 269 -41.73 25.97 47.95
CA PRO A 269 -42.53 25.34 48.99
C PRO A 269 -43.58 26.30 49.54
N VAL A 270 -44.61 25.75 50.20
CA VAL A 270 -45.70 26.52 50.83
C VAL A 270 -45.26 27.50 51.93
N THR A 271 -43.98 27.50 52.27
CA THR A 271 -43.36 28.45 53.21
C THR A 271 -42.80 29.69 52.52
N THR A 272 -42.69 29.71 51.20
CA THR A 272 -42.16 30.84 50.43
C THR A 272 -43.21 31.93 50.33
N VAL A 273 -42.87 33.13 50.81
CA VAL A 273 -43.76 34.30 50.77
C VAL A 273 -43.68 34.96 49.40
N CYS A 274 -44.78 34.99 48.67
CA CYS A 274 -44.87 35.57 47.32
C CYS A 274 -45.45 36.99 47.32
N ARG A 275 -46.20 37.35 48.37
CA ARG A 275 -46.63 38.74 48.63
C ARG A 275 -46.43 39.06 50.11
N ALA A 276 -45.64 40.08 50.40
CA ALA A 276 -45.52 40.58 51.77
C ALA A 276 -46.84 41.17 52.27
N ALA A 277 -47.10 41.05 53.58
CA ALA A 277 -48.25 41.68 54.23
C ALA A 277 -48.25 43.21 54.09
N ALA A 278 -49.34 43.78 53.58
CA ALA A 278 -49.59 45.21 53.45
C ALA A 278 -50.21 45.82 54.73
N GLY A 279 -49.55 45.62 55.87
CA GLY A 279 -49.93 46.19 57.17
C GLY A 279 -50.52 45.19 58.15
N VAL A 280 -50.94 45.68 59.34
CA VAL A 280 -51.32 44.84 60.49
C VAL A 280 -52.58 43.99 60.30
N CYS A 281 -53.33 44.21 59.23
CA CYS A 281 -54.56 43.48 58.89
C CYS A 281 -54.47 42.72 57.56
N ASP A 282 -53.30 42.66 56.92
CA ASP A 282 -53.07 41.86 55.72
C ASP A 282 -52.12 40.71 56.06
N ALA A 283 -52.46 39.50 55.61
CA ALA A 283 -51.56 38.36 55.73
C ALA A 283 -50.62 38.33 54.52
N ALA A 284 -49.42 37.83 54.72
CA ALA A 284 -48.55 37.53 53.60
C ALA A 284 -49.18 36.39 52.77
N ASP A 285 -49.08 36.47 51.45
CA ASP A 285 -49.44 35.33 50.59
C ASP A 285 -48.22 34.42 50.49
N ASN A 286 -48.48 33.12 50.59
CA ASN A 286 -47.49 32.09 50.41
C ASN A 286 -47.78 31.31 49.13
N CYS A 287 -46.74 30.75 48.52
CA CYS A 287 -46.88 29.78 47.44
C CYS A 287 -47.74 28.59 47.89
N ASP A 288 -48.41 27.93 46.96
CA ASP A 288 -49.25 26.75 47.23
C ASP A 288 -48.53 25.42 46.96
N GLY A 289 -47.28 25.48 46.48
CA GLY A 289 -46.48 24.34 46.06
C GLY A 289 -46.85 23.81 44.68
N ALA A 290 -47.64 24.55 43.90
CA ALA A 290 -48.08 24.21 42.54
C ALA A 290 -47.93 25.36 41.53
N GLY A 291 -47.45 26.54 41.96
CA GLY A 291 -47.04 27.66 41.09
C GLY A 291 -47.94 28.89 41.15
#